data_AF-A0A366XTW7-F1
#
_entry.id   AF-A0A366XTW7-F1
#
_cell.length_a   1.000
_cell.length_b   1.000
_cell.length_c   1.000
_cell.angle_alpha   90.00
_cell.angle_beta   90.00
_cell.angle_gamma   90.00
#
_symmetry.space_group_name_H-M   'P 1'
#
loop_
_entity.id
_entity.type
_entity.pdbx_description
1 polymer ?
#
loop_
_entity_poly.entity_id
_entity_poly.type
_entity_poly.pdbx_seq_one_letter_code
_entity_poly.pdbx_strand_id
1 'polypeptide(L)'
;MIVTNKLYYLLLLVCLTIAVLNSTSVLATNTTQVSVNGNIIDFDAAPIKKSEENLLVPLRKISEEIGAAAAWNHTEKQVTLLKDRVIVTLTIGEEYAVVNG
;
A
#
# COMPACT_ATOMS: atom_id res chain seq x y z
N MET A 1 46.23 43.50 2.47
CA MET A 1 44.77 43.71 2.37
C MET A 1 44.13 43.12 1.09
N ILE A 2 44.83 43.04 -0.05
CA ILE A 2 44.27 42.51 -1.32
C ILE A 2 44.13 40.97 -1.35
N VAL A 3 45.06 40.23 -0.71
CA VAL A 3 45.06 38.75 -0.69
C VAL A 3 43.91 38.18 0.16
N THR A 4 43.60 38.82 1.29
CA THR A 4 42.52 38.40 2.20
C THR A 4 41.15 38.47 1.53
N ASN A 5 40.92 39.48 0.68
CA ASN A 5 39.67 39.63 -0.06
C ASN A 5 39.54 38.58 -1.18
N LYS A 6 40.64 38.30 -1.92
CA LYS A 6 40.67 37.23 -2.93
C LYS A 6 40.43 35.84 -2.33
N LEU A 7 40.94 35.58 -1.12
CA LEU A 7 40.73 34.33 -0.40
C LEU A 7 39.26 34.16 0.03
N TYR A 8 38.60 35.23 0.47
CA TYR A 8 37.18 35.21 0.82
C TYR A 8 36.30 34.90 -0.39
N TYR A 9 36.57 35.51 -1.55
CA TYR A 9 35.83 35.19 -2.79
C TYR A 9 36.06 33.75 -3.27
N LEU A 10 37.28 33.21 -3.12
CA LEU A 10 37.56 31.80 -3.42
C LEU A 10 36.76 30.87 -2.49
N LEU A 11 36.72 31.17 -1.19
CA LEU A 11 36.01 30.37 -0.19
C LEU A 11 34.47 30.44 -0.40
N LEU A 12 33.96 31.60 -0.79
CA LEU A 12 32.55 31.79 -1.13
C LEU A 12 32.16 31.05 -2.41
N LEU A 13 33.03 31.02 -3.42
CA LEU A 13 32.81 30.28 -4.67
C LEU A 13 32.82 28.76 -4.45
N VAL A 14 33.70 28.24 -3.61
CA VAL A 14 33.73 26.81 -3.23
C VAL A 14 32.49 26.42 -2.43
N CYS A 15 31.99 27.29 -1.56
CA CYS A 15 30.74 27.04 -0.83
C CYS A 15 29.53 26.98 -1.79
N LEU A 16 29.51 27.85 -2.81
CA LEU A 16 28.46 27.89 -3.81
C LEU A 16 28.42 26.62 -4.67
N THR A 17 29.58 26.06 -5.04
CA THR A 17 29.63 24.82 -5.84
C THR A 17 29.21 23.60 -5.04
N ILE A 18 29.52 23.52 -3.75
CA ILE A 18 29.07 22.44 -2.86
C ILE A 18 27.54 22.45 -2.69
N ALA A 19 26.93 23.65 -2.63
CA ALA A 19 25.47 23.77 -2.49
C ALA A 19 24.71 23.22 -3.71
N VAL A 20 25.25 23.34 -4.92
CA VAL A 20 24.58 22.92 -6.17
C VAL A 20 24.61 21.40 -6.39
N LEU A 21 25.57 20.69 -5.78
CA LEU A 21 25.75 19.24 -5.96
C LEU A 21 24.73 18.37 -5.20
N ASN A 22 23.87 18.95 -4.34
CA ASN A 22 22.95 18.18 -3.50
C ASN A 22 21.54 17.99 -4.09
N SER A 23 21.37 18.11 -5.40
CA SER A 23 20.07 17.93 -6.04
C SER A 23 19.73 16.44 -6.17
N THR A 24 19.13 15.86 -5.14
CA THR A 24 18.53 14.52 -5.21
C THR A 24 17.10 14.65 -5.72
N SER A 25 16.80 14.02 -6.86
CA SER A 25 15.42 13.86 -7.31
C SER A 25 14.78 12.72 -6.51
N VAL A 26 13.75 13.03 -5.74
CA VAL A 26 12.91 12.01 -5.10
C VAL A 26 11.81 11.63 -6.09
N LEU A 27 11.91 10.42 -6.64
CA LEU A 27 10.80 9.79 -7.36
C LEU A 27 9.84 9.21 -6.33
N ALA A 28 8.68 9.84 -6.16
CA ALA A 28 7.59 9.27 -5.38
C ALA A 28 7.00 8.09 -6.16
N THR A 29 7.42 6.87 -5.83
CA THR A 29 6.73 5.66 -6.30
C THR A 29 5.44 5.54 -5.50
N ASN A 30 4.30 5.78 -6.15
CA ASN A 30 2.97 5.60 -5.58
C ASN A 30 2.68 4.10 -5.37
N THR A 31 3.31 3.49 -4.37
CA THR A 31 3.05 2.10 -4.00
C THR A 31 1.87 2.07 -3.04
N THR A 32 0.74 1.55 -3.50
CA THR A 32 -0.44 1.33 -2.65
C THR A 32 -0.14 0.21 -1.66
N GLN A 33 0.08 0.56 -0.39
CA GLN A 33 0.26 -0.39 0.70
C GLN A 33 -1.04 -0.55 1.48
N VAL A 34 -1.33 -1.78 1.90
CA VAL A 34 -2.46 -2.10 2.80
C VAL A 34 -1.87 -2.72 4.05
N SER A 35 -2.39 -2.30 5.20
CA SER A 35 -2.04 -2.91 6.48
C SER A 35 -3.28 -3.46 7.17
N VAL A 36 -3.12 -4.59 7.85
CA VAL A 36 -4.15 -5.20 8.71
C VAL A 36 -3.54 -5.36 10.09
N ASN A 37 -4.19 -4.79 11.11
CA ASN A 37 -3.71 -4.80 12.49
C ASN A 37 -2.25 -4.31 12.67
N GLY A 38 -1.80 -3.37 11.83
CA GLY A 38 -0.45 -2.82 11.88
C GLY A 38 0.60 -3.59 11.07
N ASN A 39 0.24 -4.76 10.51
CA ASN A 39 1.13 -5.52 9.63
C ASN A 39 0.88 -5.13 8.17
N ILE A 40 1.94 -4.73 7.46
CA ILE A 40 1.88 -4.51 6.02
C ILE A 40 1.73 -5.87 5.34
N ILE A 41 0.74 -5.98 4.45
CA ILE A 41 0.46 -7.20 3.72
C ILE A 41 0.95 -7.05 2.29
N ASP A 42 1.80 -7.98 1.87
CA ASP A 42 2.13 -8.15 0.45
C ASP A 42 1.07 -9.01 -0.23
N PHE A 43 0.63 -8.56 -1.41
CA PHE A 43 -0.33 -9.28 -2.24
C PHE A 43 0.35 -9.76 -3.50
N ASP A 44 0.11 -11.03 -3.86
CA ASP A 44 0.53 -11.57 -5.17
C ASP A 44 -0.18 -10.86 -6.33
N ALA A 45 -1.41 -10.41 -6.09
CA ALA A 45 -2.19 -9.58 -7.00
C ALA A 45 -2.32 -8.17 -6.42
N ALA A 46 -1.80 -7.17 -7.14
CA ALA A 46 -1.84 -5.78 -6.70
C ALA A 46 -3.28 -5.31 -6.44
N PRO A 47 -3.52 -4.54 -5.37
CA PRO A 47 -4.80 -3.86 -5.14
C PRO A 47 -5.21 -2.99 -6.33
N ILE A 48 -6.51 -2.95 -6.63
CA ILE A 48 -7.06 -2.25 -7.80
C ILE A 48 -7.87 -1.05 -7.33
N LYS A 49 -7.51 0.16 -7.78
CA LYS A 49 -8.28 1.38 -7.50
C LYS A 49 -9.57 1.37 -8.33
N LYS A 50 -10.73 1.31 -7.69
CA LYS A 50 -12.05 1.32 -8.34
C LYS A 50 -12.60 2.74 -8.49
N SER A 51 -12.35 3.61 -7.52
CA SER A 51 -12.67 5.04 -7.57
C SER A 51 -11.66 5.83 -6.72
N GLU A 52 -11.80 7.15 -6.64
CA GLU A 52 -10.95 7.98 -5.76
C GLU A 52 -10.95 7.52 -4.30
N GLU A 53 -12.08 7.00 -3.82
CA GLU A 53 -12.27 6.59 -2.42
C GLU A 53 -12.28 5.06 -2.22
N ASN A 54 -12.37 4.26 -3.28
CA ASN A 54 -12.51 2.80 -3.17
C ASN A 54 -11.33 2.05 -3.79
N LEU A 55 -10.70 1.21 -2.96
CA LEU A 55 -9.66 0.27 -3.36
C LEU A 55 -10.19 -1.17 -3.18
N LEU A 56 -10.12 -1.96 -4.25
CA LEU A 56 -10.39 -3.38 -4.21
C LEU A 56 -9.12 -4.11 -3.79
N VAL A 57 -9.24 -4.95 -2.76
CA VAL A 57 -8.16 -5.76 -2.22
C VAL A 57 -8.52 -7.24 -2.33
N PRO A 58 -7.54 -8.14 -2.54
CA PRO A 58 -7.79 -9.58 -2.57
C PRO A 58 -8.39 -10.09 -1.25
N LEU A 59 -9.67 -10.47 -1.28
CA LEU A 59 -10.43 -10.92 -0.10
C LEU A 59 -9.75 -12.09 0.64
N ARG A 60 -9.22 -13.07 -0.10
CA ARG A 60 -8.59 -14.26 0.49
C ARG A 60 -7.43 -13.89 1.41
N LYS A 61 -6.53 -13.04 0.93
CA LYS A 61 -5.35 -12.61 1.70
C LYS A 61 -5.76 -11.86 2.96
N ILE A 62 -6.72 -10.94 2.86
CA ILE A 62 -7.26 -10.23 4.03
C ILE A 62 -7.89 -11.21 5.04
N SER A 63 -8.63 -12.21 4.56
CA SER A 63 -9.31 -13.20 5.40
C SER A 63 -8.30 -14.05 6.18
N GLU A 64 -7.24 -14.51 5.53
CA GLU A 64 -6.18 -15.30 6.15
C GLU A 64 -5.43 -14.51 7.23
N GLU A 65 -5.13 -13.23 6.97
CA GLU A 65 -4.43 -12.35 7.92
C GLU A 65 -5.25 -12.05 9.18
N ILE A 66 -6.59 -12.12 9.09
CA ILE A 66 -7.48 -12.04 10.27
C ILE A 66 -7.79 -13.40 10.90
N GLY A 67 -7.17 -14.49 10.43
CA GLY A 67 -7.34 -15.84 10.93
C GLY A 67 -8.60 -16.56 10.45
N ALA A 68 -9.20 -16.13 9.33
CA ALA A 68 -10.35 -16.77 8.72
C ALA A 68 -9.94 -17.67 7.54
N ALA A 69 -10.60 -18.82 7.40
CA ALA A 69 -10.47 -19.67 6.22
C ALA A 69 -11.46 -19.22 5.14
N ALA A 70 -11.03 -19.21 3.88
CA ALA A 70 -11.87 -18.85 2.74
C ALA A 70 -12.02 -20.02 1.74
N ALA A 71 -13.25 -20.46 1.53
CA ALA A 71 -13.61 -21.49 0.56
C ALA A 71 -14.39 -20.88 -0.61
N TRP A 72 -14.09 -21.33 -1.83
CA TRP A 72 -14.78 -20.88 -3.03
C TRP A 72 -15.60 -22.02 -3.65
N ASN A 73 -16.89 -21.76 -3.87
CA ASN A 73 -17.79 -22.64 -4.61
C ASN A 73 -17.98 -22.08 -6.04
N HIS A 74 -17.40 -22.77 -7.01
CA HIS A 74 -17.47 -22.38 -8.42
C HIS A 74 -18.88 -22.49 -9.01
N THR A 75 -19.65 -23.47 -8.58
CA THR A 75 -21.00 -23.75 -9.11
C THR A 75 -21.97 -22.64 -8.72
N GLU A 76 -21.94 -22.26 -7.44
CA GLU A 76 -22.83 -21.24 -6.86
C GLU A 76 -22.26 -19.82 -6.96
N LYS A 77 -21.01 -19.68 -7.43
CA LYS A 77 -20.26 -18.42 -7.46
C LYS A 77 -20.24 -17.74 -6.09
N GLN A 78 -19.85 -18.50 -5.09
CA GLN A 78 -19.97 -18.12 -3.69
C GLN A 78 -18.65 -18.28 -2.94
N VAL A 79 -18.30 -17.29 -2.13
CA VAL A 79 -17.22 -17.37 -1.14
C VAL A 79 -17.83 -17.63 0.22
N THR A 80 -17.32 -18.64 0.93
CA THR A 80 -17.64 -18.90 2.35
C THR A 80 -16.40 -18.61 3.20
N LEU A 81 -16.54 -17.73 4.18
CA LEU A 81 -15.52 -17.41 5.18
C LEU A 81 -15.89 -18.07 6.50
N LEU A 82 -14.94 -18.76 7.12
CA LEU A 82 -15.09 -19.36 8.44
C LEU A 82 -14.04 -18.78 9.39
N LYS A 83 -14.50 -18.20 10.49
CA LYS A 83 -13.65 -17.80 11.61
C LYS A 83 -14.31 -18.23 12.92
N ASP A 84 -13.64 -19.08 13.68
CA ASP A 84 -14.15 -19.67 14.91
C ASP A 84 -15.51 -20.39 14.70
N ARG A 85 -16.62 -19.76 15.11
CA ARG A 85 -17.99 -20.26 14.94
C ARG A 85 -18.84 -19.37 14.03
N VAL A 86 -18.22 -18.39 13.38
CA VAL A 86 -18.89 -17.45 12.47
C VAL A 86 -18.65 -17.90 11.04
N ILE A 87 -19.74 -18.13 10.32
CA ILE A 87 -19.74 -18.44 8.89
C ILE A 87 -20.32 -17.23 8.16
N VAL A 88 -19.57 -16.66 7.24
CA VAL A 88 -20.05 -15.57 6.37
C VAL A 88 -20.03 -16.04 4.93
N THR A 89 -21.16 -15.91 4.26
CA THR A 89 -21.35 -16.36 2.89
C THR A 89 -21.66 -15.18 1.99
N LEU A 90 -20.86 -15.03 0.94
CA LEU A 90 -20.91 -13.96 -0.04
C LEU A 90 -21.16 -14.57 -1.43
N THR A 91 -22.27 -14.22 -2.07
CA THR A 91 -22.61 -14.71 -3.41
C THR A 91 -22.43 -13.58 -4.43
N ILE A 92 -21.78 -13.88 -5.56
CA ILE A 92 -21.59 -12.89 -6.62
C ILE A 92 -22.95 -12.42 -7.17
N GLY A 93 -23.17 -11.11 -7.14
CA GLY A 93 -24.39 -10.48 -7.64
C GLY A 93 -25.38 -10.08 -6.55
N GLU A 94 -25.19 -10.59 -5.33
CA GLU A 94 -25.99 -10.17 -4.18
C GLU A 94 -25.37 -8.93 -3.52
N GLU A 95 -26.23 -8.05 -2.99
CA GLU A 95 -25.81 -6.85 -2.25
C GLU A 95 -25.68 -7.11 -0.74
N TYR A 96 -26.02 -8.32 -0.29
CA TYR A 96 -25.94 -8.73 1.10
C TYR A 96 -25.04 -9.97 1.28
N ALA A 97 -24.55 -10.12 2.51
CA ALA A 97 -23.87 -11.33 2.96
C ALA A 97 -24.79 -12.08 3.94
N VAL A 98 -24.72 -13.39 3.94
CA VAL A 98 -25.41 -14.24 4.91
C VAL A 98 -24.44 -14.57 6.05
N VAL A 99 -24.89 -14.43 7.30
CA VAL A 99 -24.08 -14.71 8.49
C VAL A 99 -24.75 -15.79 9.32
N ASN A 100 -24.05 -16.91 9.51
CA ASN A 100 -24.50 -18.09 10.27
C ASN A 100 -25.77 -18.79 9.76
N GLY A 101 -26.02 -18.71 8.45
CA GLY A 101 -27.13 -19.41 7.80
C GLY A 101 -28.40 -18.59 7.70
#